data_AF-A0A2E7SP22-F1
#
_entry.id   AF-A0A2E7SP22-F1
#
_cell.length_a   1.000
_cell.length_b   1.000
_cell.length_c   1.000
_cell.angle_alpha   90.00
_cell.angle_beta   90.00
_cell.angle_gamma   90.00
#
_symmetry.space_group_name_H-M   'P 1'
#
loop_
_entity.id
_entity.type
_entity.pdbx_description
1 polymer ?
#
loop_
_entity_poly.entity_id
_entity_poly.type
_entity_poly.pdbx_seq_one_letter_code
_entity_poly.pdbx_strand_id
1 'polypeptide(L)'
;MRIFNRQGKWRFRSSIITTAVISTLLVPATLLITADPASAAVESYYCDSYSGYPIMVNDNGNGSDGDYTVSRLTISGVGHTTIHTLNLPSNASINATGISPIDNKAYGIVGGVTNSPLLARFDNDEVEYVAEVSNAATQGTFDAHGDYLYSDTSGGNTTGLYRVERPDLLTGYTSSSNSSISNQQSPTNLISASIGGNVPDWAAIRADLGSGVANYVVGIRNSSPAKVVVIKYADTATTSGSSVSILTPDSTLPTRPFRNAYYFEGRLLFLEKKGNLWEVETDSASDINISSGTVNVTSLGDGSNIQDGDGMNCFDSPGFT
;
A
#
# COMPACT_ATOMS: atom_id res chain seq x y z
N MET A 1 37.69 -75.62 27.93
CA MET A 1 37.69 -76.93 27.23
C MET A 1 36.93 -77.92 28.11
N ARG A 2 36.02 -78.73 27.53
CA ARG A 2 34.88 -79.47 28.14
C ARG A 2 33.62 -78.60 28.39
N ILE A 3 32.37 -79.02 28.21
CA ILE A 3 31.66 -80.08 27.44
C ILE A 3 30.13 -79.83 27.71
N PHE A 4 29.29 -79.96 26.68
CA PHE A 4 27.85 -80.36 26.63
C PHE A 4 26.68 -79.51 27.17
N ASN A 5 25.66 -79.31 26.31
CA ASN A 5 24.26 -79.85 26.39
C ASN A 5 23.34 -79.05 25.41
N ARG A 6 22.24 -79.50 24.81
CA ARG A 6 21.54 -80.78 24.59
C ARG A 6 20.38 -80.45 23.61
N GLN A 7 20.09 -81.38 22.69
CA GLN A 7 18.76 -81.79 22.17
C GLN A 7 17.73 -80.79 21.57
N GLY A 8 17.19 -81.19 20.41
CA GLY A 8 15.84 -80.83 19.97
C GLY A 8 15.59 -80.94 18.45
N LYS A 9 15.10 -82.09 17.97
CA LYS A 9 14.38 -82.18 16.67
C LYS A 9 12.96 -81.60 16.84
N TRP A 10 12.33 -81.08 15.78
CA TRP A 10 11.02 -81.55 15.23
C TRP A 10 10.40 -80.59 14.18
N ARG A 11 10.06 -81.18 13.02
CA ARG A 11 8.95 -80.95 12.06
C ARG A 11 8.70 -79.55 11.44
N PHE A 12 8.85 -79.51 10.11
CA PHE A 12 8.26 -78.50 9.22
C PHE A 12 6.73 -78.65 9.14
N ARG A 13 6.00 -77.55 9.29
CA ARG A 13 4.61 -77.39 8.82
C ARG A 13 4.66 -76.53 7.56
N SER A 14 4.14 -77.06 6.45
CA SER A 14 3.87 -76.28 5.25
C SER A 14 2.65 -75.39 5.50
N SER A 15 2.82 -74.07 5.39
CA SER A 15 1.71 -73.12 5.26
C SER A 15 1.71 -72.59 3.83
N ILE A 16 0.56 -72.72 3.18
CA ILE A 16 0.25 -72.17 1.86
C ILE A 16 0.31 -70.64 1.98
N ILE A 17 1.24 -70.00 1.26
CA ILE A 17 1.24 -68.55 1.08
C ILE A 17 0.36 -68.26 -0.13
N THR A 18 -0.83 -67.75 0.12
CA THR A 18 -1.72 -67.19 -0.89
C THR A 18 -1.04 -65.95 -1.47
N THR A 19 -0.68 -65.99 -2.75
CA THR A 19 -0.10 -64.85 -3.47
C THR A 19 -1.19 -63.79 -3.66
N ALA A 20 -1.17 -62.73 -2.85
CA ALA A 20 -1.91 -61.52 -3.15
C ALA A 20 -1.10 -60.72 -4.17
N VAL A 21 -1.61 -60.60 -5.39
CA VAL A 21 -1.11 -59.65 -6.38
C VAL A 21 -1.53 -58.26 -5.90
N ILE A 22 -0.62 -57.55 -5.22
CA ILE A 22 -0.78 -56.14 -4.94
C ILE A 22 -0.47 -55.40 -6.24
N SER A 23 -1.52 -55.04 -6.98
CA SER A 23 -1.41 -54.09 -8.07
C SER A 23 -1.13 -52.72 -7.45
N THR A 24 0.14 -52.31 -7.43
CA THR A 24 0.52 -50.96 -7.02
C THR A 24 0.16 -50.00 -8.14
N LEU A 25 -1.08 -49.49 -8.12
CA LEU A 25 -1.38 -48.21 -8.74
C LEU A 25 -0.59 -47.14 -7.98
N LEU A 26 0.52 -46.70 -8.54
CA LEU A 26 1.16 -45.44 -8.17
C LEU A 26 0.24 -44.32 -8.64
N VAL A 27 -0.72 -43.95 -7.79
CA VAL A 27 -1.38 -42.64 -7.93
C VAL A 27 -0.34 -41.62 -7.49
N PRO A 28 0.08 -40.67 -8.34
CA PRO A 28 0.83 -39.53 -7.85
C PRO A 28 -0.09 -38.81 -6.86
N ALA A 29 0.17 -38.97 -5.57
CA ALA A 29 -0.44 -38.15 -4.54
C ALA A 29 0.16 -36.75 -4.72
N THR A 30 -0.50 -35.91 -5.50
CA THR A 30 -0.22 -34.48 -5.53
C THR A 30 -0.53 -33.97 -4.14
N LEU A 31 0.51 -33.75 -3.33
CA LEU A 31 0.38 -33.05 -2.06
C LEU A 31 0.05 -31.60 -2.40
N LEU A 32 -1.24 -31.29 -2.46
CA LEU A 32 -1.73 -29.91 -2.47
C LEU A 32 -1.45 -29.33 -1.08
N ILE A 33 -0.30 -28.70 -0.91
CA ILE A 33 -0.05 -27.81 0.21
C ILE A 33 -0.84 -26.53 -0.11
N THR A 34 -2.13 -26.52 0.25
CA THR A 34 -2.85 -25.26 0.34
C THR A 34 -2.33 -24.57 1.59
N ALA A 35 -1.46 -23.58 1.43
CA ALA A 35 -1.18 -22.68 2.54
C ALA A 35 -2.50 -21.98 2.88
N ASP A 36 -2.97 -22.18 4.10
CA ASP A 36 -4.25 -21.67 4.57
C ASP A 36 -4.26 -20.14 4.53
N PRO A 37 -5.45 -19.52 4.34
CA PRO A 37 -5.63 -18.09 4.59
C PRO A 37 -5.08 -17.72 5.96
N ALA A 38 -4.71 -16.44 6.14
CA ALA A 38 -4.07 -15.97 7.35
C ALA A 38 -4.78 -16.45 8.64
N SER A 39 -4.03 -17.07 9.54
CA SER A 39 -4.57 -17.66 10.77
C SER A 39 -4.95 -16.61 11.82
N ALA A 40 -4.30 -15.46 11.77
CA ALA A 40 -4.69 -14.23 12.46
C ALA A 40 -5.00 -13.21 11.36
N ALA A 41 -6.12 -12.50 11.51
CA ALA A 41 -6.55 -11.52 10.54
C ALA A 41 -5.95 -10.15 10.89
N VAL A 42 -5.45 -9.42 9.91
CA VAL A 42 -5.17 -7.98 10.08
C VAL A 42 -6.45 -7.25 10.48
N GLU A 43 -6.39 -6.43 11.52
CA GLU A 43 -7.53 -5.70 12.11
C GLU A 43 -7.53 -4.20 11.78
N SER A 44 -8.60 -3.49 12.15
CA SER A 44 -8.80 -2.04 11.95
C SER A 44 -8.08 -1.15 12.98
N TYR A 45 -6.99 -1.64 13.56
CA TYR A 45 -6.29 -1.07 14.73
C TYR A 45 -6.09 0.45 14.65
N TYR A 46 -5.61 0.95 13.51
CA TYR A 46 -5.29 2.36 13.33
C TYR A 46 -6.53 3.26 13.41
N CYS A 47 -7.67 2.86 12.86
CA CYS A 47 -8.89 3.67 12.95
C CYS A 47 -9.63 3.52 14.26
N ASP A 48 -9.56 2.34 14.88
CA ASP A 48 -10.15 2.13 16.19
C ASP A 48 -9.44 2.95 17.27
N SER A 49 -8.12 3.17 17.13
CA SER A 49 -7.29 3.82 18.15
C SER A 49 -6.83 5.24 17.81
N TYR A 50 -6.75 5.59 16.52
CA TYR A 50 -6.08 6.82 16.05
C TYR A 50 -6.83 7.57 14.94
N SER A 51 -8.13 7.30 14.73
CA SER A 51 -8.95 7.97 13.71
C SER A 51 -8.95 9.51 13.78
N GLY A 52 -8.71 10.09 14.95
CA GLY A 52 -8.60 11.55 15.12
C GLY A 52 -7.26 12.16 14.67
N TYR A 53 -6.41 11.43 13.95
CA TYR A 53 -5.11 11.92 13.51
C TYR A 53 -4.77 11.42 12.09
N PRO A 54 -4.08 12.23 11.26
CA PRO A 54 -3.31 11.69 10.16
C PRO A 54 -2.18 10.79 10.70
N ILE A 55 -1.85 9.73 9.99
CA ILE A 55 -0.89 8.69 10.39
C ILE A 55 0.17 8.55 9.31
N MET A 56 1.41 8.33 9.67
CA MET A 56 2.51 8.19 8.71
C MET A 56 3.32 6.94 8.99
N VAL A 57 3.75 6.27 7.93
CA VAL A 57 4.75 5.20 7.99
C VAL A 57 6.06 5.79 7.52
N ASN A 58 7.03 5.94 8.43
CA ASN A 58 8.33 6.55 8.16
C ASN A 58 9.46 5.55 8.23
N ASP A 59 10.35 5.60 7.25
CA ASP A 59 11.69 5.02 7.34
C ASP A 59 12.49 5.77 8.41
N ASN A 60 13.08 5.04 9.35
CA ASN A 60 13.86 5.63 10.44
C ASN A 60 15.37 5.80 10.11
N GLY A 61 15.82 5.33 8.95
CA GLY A 61 17.17 5.58 8.43
C GLY A 61 18.34 4.90 9.12
N ASN A 62 18.10 3.99 10.07
CA ASN A 62 19.15 3.42 10.92
C ASN A 62 19.64 2.03 10.48
N GLY A 63 19.52 1.65 9.21
CA GLY A 63 20.04 0.36 8.76
C GLY A 63 19.94 0.07 7.27
N SER A 64 20.63 -0.99 6.86
CA SER A 64 20.37 -1.70 5.61
C SER A 64 19.04 -2.44 5.81
N ASP A 65 17.97 -1.96 5.18
CA ASP A 65 16.63 -2.54 5.15
C ASP A 65 15.87 -2.63 6.50
N GLY A 66 14.73 -1.92 6.60
CA GLY A 66 13.55 -2.53 7.24
C GLY A 66 12.97 -1.96 8.55
N ASP A 67 13.53 -0.93 9.17
CA ASP A 67 12.92 -0.38 10.40
C ASP A 67 11.98 0.79 10.11
N TYR A 68 10.69 0.49 10.01
CA TYR A 68 9.64 1.48 9.81
C TYR A 68 8.98 1.85 11.13
N THR A 69 8.65 3.13 11.30
CA THR A 69 7.86 3.61 12.44
C THR A 69 6.51 4.09 11.95
N VAL A 70 5.45 3.67 12.64
CA VAL A 70 4.12 4.23 12.43
C VAL A 70 3.93 5.33 13.46
N SER A 71 3.60 6.53 13.03
CA SER A 71 3.47 7.71 13.87
C SER A 71 2.17 8.45 13.58
N ARG A 72 1.59 9.09 14.59
CA ARG A 72 0.51 10.06 14.37
C ARG A 72 1.09 11.46 14.11
N LEU A 73 0.50 12.21 13.20
CA LEU A 73 0.79 13.62 12.95
C LEU A 73 -0.12 14.50 13.83
N THR A 74 0.48 15.48 14.49
CA THR A 74 -0.21 16.60 15.14
C THR A 74 -0.10 17.81 14.24
N ILE A 75 -1.24 18.25 13.67
CA ILE A 75 -1.30 19.39 12.75
C ILE A 75 -0.94 20.70 13.47
N SER A 76 -1.55 20.95 14.64
CA SER A 76 -1.26 22.14 15.44
C SER A 76 0.15 22.09 16.01
N GLY A 77 1.03 22.97 15.52
CA GLY A 77 2.44 23.01 15.90
C GLY A 77 3.32 21.95 15.21
N VAL A 78 2.78 21.26 14.21
CA VAL A 78 3.46 20.33 13.28
C VAL A 78 4.51 19.43 13.95
N GLY A 79 4.04 18.33 14.53
CA GLY A 79 4.91 17.31 15.15
C GLY A 79 4.36 15.91 14.95
N HIS A 80 5.17 14.89 15.15
CA HIS A 80 4.72 13.50 15.08
C HIS A 80 5.15 12.71 16.32
N THR A 81 4.35 11.72 16.70
CA THR A 81 4.64 10.83 17.83
C THR A 81 4.52 9.39 17.37
N THR A 82 5.56 8.59 17.62
CA THR A 82 5.58 7.16 17.30
C THR A 82 4.49 6.42 18.08
N ILE A 83 3.74 5.61 17.34
CA ILE A 83 2.77 4.64 17.86
C ILE A 83 3.52 3.34 18.15
N HIS A 84 4.16 2.77 17.14
CA HIS A 84 4.96 1.56 17.23
C HIS A 84 5.98 1.49 16.09
N THR A 85 6.90 0.52 16.18
CA THR A 85 7.73 0.08 15.05
C THR A 85 6.95 -0.97 14.26
N LEU A 86 6.89 -0.84 12.94
CA LEU A 86 6.31 -1.82 12.04
C LEU A 86 7.36 -2.89 11.71
N ASN A 87 7.08 -4.13 12.10
CA ASN A 87 7.97 -5.25 11.86
C ASN A 87 7.66 -5.87 10.50
N LEU A 88 8.59 -5.77 9.56
CA LEU A 88 8.51 -6.44 8.27
C LEU A 88 9.45 -7.65 8.22
N PRO A 89 9.26 -8.58 7.27
CA PRO A 89 10.25 -9.62 7.02
C PRO A 89 11.64 -9.03 6.72
N SER A 90 12.69 -9.80 6.99
CA SER A 90 14.07 -9.37 6.72
C SER A 90 14.27 -8.99 5.26
N ASN A 91 14.91 -7.85 5.02
CA ASN A 91 15.15 -7.22 3.71
C ASN A 91 13.88 -6.73 2.99
N ALA A 92 12.72 -6.75 3.66
CA ALA A 92 11.51 -6.18 3.10
C ALA A 92 11.47 -4.66 3.31
N SER A 93 10.84 -3.99 2.35
CA SER A 93 10.51 -2.57 2.42
C SER A 93 8.99 -2.42 2.30
N ILE A 94 8.44 -1.33 2.83
CA ILE A 94 7.06 -0.93 2.57
C ILE A 94 7.05 0.54 2.15
N ASN A 95 6.23 0.86 1.16
CA ASN A 95 5.91 2.23 0.78
C ASN A 95 4.47 2.30 0.23
N ALA A 96 4.06 3.46 -0.27
CA ALA A 96 2.77 3.70 -0.90
C ALA A 96 1.60 3.37 0.05
N THR A 97 1.71 3.76 1.32
CA THR A 97 0.75 3.30 2.33
C THR A 97 -0.56 4.06 2.25
N GLY A 98 -1.67 3.43 2.65
CA GLY A 98 -2.97 4.07 2.76
C GLY A 98 -3.91 3.22 3.63
N ILE A 99 -4.94 3.83 4.20
CA ILE A 99 -5.98 3.11 4.94
C ILE A 99 -7.24 3.05 4.08
N SER A 100 -7.79 1.84 3.93
CA SER A 100 -9.01 1.61 3.15
C SER A 100 -10.24 2.19 3.87
N PRO A 101 -11.11 2.94 3.17
CA PRO A 101 -12.38 3.42 3.73
C PRO A 101 -13.42 2.30 3.94
N ILE A 102 -13.18 1.09 3.43
CA ILE A 102 -14.16 0.01 3.43
C ILE A 102 -14.00 -0.92 4.62
N ASP A 103 -12.76 -1.30 4.93
CA ASP A 103 -12.43 -2.24 6.00
C ASP A 103 -11.55 -1.63 7.10
N ASN A 104 -11.20 -0.34 6.98
CA ASN A 104 -10.37 0.41 7.94
C ASN A 104 -8.98 -0.19 8.19
N LYS A 105 -8.48 -1.05 7.29
CA LYS A 105 -7.15 -1.65 7.39
C LYS A 105 -6.13 -0.81 6.65
N ALA A 106 -4.90 -0.77 7.16
CA ALA A 106 -3.79 -0.15 6.43
C ALA A 106 -3.27 -1.11 5.37
N TYR A 107 -2.88 -0.57 4.22
CA TYR A 107 -2.25 -1.28 3.12
C TYR A 107 -0.99 -0.55 2.68
N GLY A 108 -0.07 -1.28 2.07
CA GLY A 108 1.13 -0.73 1.43
C GLY A 108 1.77 -1.74 0.49
N ILE A 109 2.63 -1.26 -0.41
CA ILE A 109 3.37 -2.12 -1.33
C ILE A 109 4.66 -2.57 -0.65
N VAL A 110 4.76 -3.89 -0.46
CA VAL A 110 5.91 -4.56 0.13
C VAL A 110 6.88 -5.01 -0.96
N GLY A 111 8.11 -4.50 -0.89
CA GLY A 111 9.25 -4.91 -1.71
C GLY A 111 10.17 -5.89 -0.99
N GLY A 112 11.14 -6.46 -1.70
CA GLY A 112 12.22 -7.27 -1.08
C GLY A 112 11.82 -8.67 -0.60
N VAL A 113 10.56 -9.06 -0.79
CA VAL A 113 10.03 -10.39 -0.44
C VAL A 113 9.99 -11.33 -1.65
N THR A 114 9.72 -12.63 -1.40
CA THR A 114 9.49 -13.61 -2.48
C THR A 114 8.23 -13.22 -3.26
N ASN A 115 8.25 -13.34 -4.59
CA ASN A 115 7.18 -12.87 -5.50
C ASN A 115 6.87 -11.35 -5.41
N SER A 116 7.79 -10.55 -4.87
CA SER A 116 7.65 -9.08 -4.82
C SER A 116 7.69 -8.43 -6.21
N PRO A 117 7.02 -7.27 -6.39
CA PRO A 117 6.31 -6.47 -5.38
C PRO A 117 4.88 -6.97 -5.09
N LEU A 118 4.47 -6.89 -3.81
CA LEU A 118 3.16 -7.32 -3.34
C LEU A 118 2.42 -6.17 -2.65
N LEU A 119 1.13 -6.00 -2.91
CA LEU A 119 0.25 -5.25 -2.03
C LEU A 119 -0.03 -6.11 -0.79
N ALA A 120 0.19 -5.52 0.39
CA ALA A 120 -0.12 -6.15 1.67
C ALA A 120 -1.01 -5.23 2.51
N ARG A 121 -1.84 -5.83 3.36
CA ARG A 121 -2.47 -5.14 4.49
C ARG A 121 -1.71 -5.44 5.77
N PHE A 122 -1.73 -4.50 6.71
CA PHE A 122 -0.99 -4.61 7.95
C PHE A 122 -1.68 -3.87 9.11
N ASP A 123 -1.34 -4.29 10.33
CA ASP A 123 -1.64 -3.58 11.56
C ASP A 123 -0.39 -3.52 12.46
N ASN A 124 -0.57 -3.45 13.79
CA ASN A 124 0.55 -3.38 14.72
C ASN A 124 1.35 -4.70 14.85
N ASP A 125 0.74 -5.84 14.53
CA ASP A 125 1.31 -7.17 14.78
C ASP A 125 1.39 -8.06 13.53
N GLU A 126 0.49 -7.88 12.57
CA GLU A 126 0.29 -8.79 11.44
C GLU A 126 0.48 -8.11 10.07
N VAL A 127 0.91 -8.91 9.09
CA VAL A 127 1.03 -8.53 7.67
C VAL A 127 0.46 -9.64 6.80
N GLU A 128 -0.43 -9.28 5.88
CA GLU A 128 -1.04 -10.21 4.92
C GLU A 128 -0.90 -9.72 3.48
N TYR A 129 -0.41 -10.59 2.60
CA TYR A 129 -0.26 -10.31 1.17
C TYR A 129 -1.56 -10.60 0.42
N VAL A 130 -2.03 -9.65 -0.37
CA VAL A 130 -3.35 -9.72 -1.04
C VAL A 130 -3.25 -9.70 -2.57
N ALA A 131 -2.22 -9.06 -3.16
CA ALA A 131 -2.04 -9.01 -4.60
C ALA A 131 -0.57 -8.88 -5.04
N GLU A 132 -0.23 -9.44 -6.20
CA GLU A 132 1.00 -9.14 -6.95
C GLU A 132 0.78 -7.87 -7.79
N VAL A 133 1.63 -6.85 -7.63
CA VAL A 133 1.47 -5.56 -8.34
C VAL A 133 2.56 -5.34 -9.38
N SER A 134 2.40 -4.36 -10.27
CA SER A 134 3.31 -4.15 -11.41
C SER A 134 4.67 -3.58 -11.04
N ASN A 135 4.79 -2.85 -9.93
CA ASN A 135 6.01 -2.18 -9.52
C ASN A 135 6.04 -1.92 -8.00
N ALA A 136 7.27 -1.82 -7.46
CA ALA A 136 7.50 -1.41 -6.08
C ALA A 136 7.30 0.12 -5.97
N ALA A 137 6.04 0.54 -5.88
CA ALA A 137 5.67 1.95 -5.84
C ALA A 137 6.17 2.62 -4.56
N THR A 138 6.48 3.91 -4.67
CA THR A 138 6.87 4.76 -3.53
C THR A 138 5.79 5.76 -3.13
N GLN A 139 4.60 5.65 -3.73
CA GLN A 139 3.47 6.53 -3.46
C GLN A 139 2.16 5.82 -3.79
N GLY A 140 1.16 5.99 -2.94
CA GLY A 140 -0.14 5.35 -3.08
C GLY A 140 -1.15 5.88 -2.08
N THR A 141 -2.42 5.58 -2.32
CA THR A 141 -3.54 6.07 -1.52
C THR A 141 -4.78 5.22 -1.78
N PHE A 142 -5.83 5.38 -0.97
CA PHE A 142 -7.14 4.81 -1.27
C PHE A 142 -8.07 5.88 -1.82
N ASP A 143 -8.95 5.50 -2.74
CA ASP A 143 -10.08 6.34 -3.14
C ASP A 143 -11.35 6.07 -2.31
N ALA A 144 -12.39 6.86 -2.59
CA ALA A 144 -13.72 6.77 -1.97
C ALA A 144 -14.38 5.40 -2.04
N HIS A 145 -14.07 4.62 -3.07
CA HIS A 145 -14.71 3.35 -3.37
C HIS A 145 -13.98 2.18 -2.73
N GLY A 146 -12.85 2.45 -2.06
CA GLY A 146 -11.97 1.43 -1.52
C GLY A 146 -10.99 0.88 -2.55
N ASP A 147 -10.80 1.54 -3.69
CA ASP A 147 -9.78 1.14 -4.65
C ASP A 147 -8.42 1.67 -4.21
N TYR A 148 -7.41 0.80 -4.24
CA TYR A 148 -6.03 1.17 -3.91
C TYR A 148 -5.32 1.69 -5.15
N LEU A 149 -4.87 2.93 -5.10
CA LEU A 149 -4.16 3.61 -6.17
C LEU A 149 -2.68 3.70 -5.84
N TYR A 150 -1.82 3.42 -6.82
CA TYR A 150 -0.38 3.54 -6.67
C TYR A 150 0.26 4.00 -7.97
N SER A 151 1.43 4.62 -7.88
CA SER A 151 2.10 5.14 -9.07
C SER A 151 3.43 4.47 -9.36
N ASP A 152 3.82 4.56 -10.63
CA ASP A 152 5.13 4.17 -11.11
C ASP A 152 5.96 5.41 -11.43
N THR A 153 7.27 5.28 -11.22
CA THR A 153 8.24 6.35 -11.38
C THR A 153 9.38 5.85 -12.26
N SER A 154 9.54 6.48 -13.43
CA SER A 154 10.61 6.15 -14.38
C SER A 154 11.41 7.40 -14.73
N GLY A 155 12.74 7.28 -14.69
CA GLY A 155 13.66 8.40 -14.98
C GLY A 155 13.44 9.62 -14.08
N GLY A 156 12.99 9.42 -12.84
CA GLY A 156 12.69 10.50 -11.90
C GLY A 156 11.40 11.26 -12.18
N ASN A 157 10.50 10.71 -13.00
CA ASN A 157 9.17 11.26 -13.24
C ASN A 157 8.10 10.24 -12.91
N THR A 158 6.96 10.68 -12.39
CA THR A 158 5.81 9.78 -12.27
C THR A 158 5.23 9.52 -13.66
N THR A 159 5.16 8.25 -14.04
CA THR A 159 4.77 7.81 -15.40
C THR A 159 3.51 6.96 -15.43
N GLY A 160 3.12 6.39 -14.28
CA GLY A 160 1.93 5.58 -14.15
C GLY A 160 1.08 5.96 -12.95
N LEU A 161 -0.22 5.81 -13.08
CA LEU A 161 -1.16 5.68 -11.97
C LEU A 161 -1.95 4.41 -12.23
N TYR A 162 -1.88 3.46 -11.30
CA TYR A 162 -2.46 2.14 -11.39
C TYR A 162 -3.41 1.92 -10.24
N ARG A 163 -4.22 0.87 -10.38
CA ARG A 163 -5.28 0.56 -9.46
C ARG A 163 -5.34 -0.93 -9.16
N VAL A 164 -5.52 -1.26 -7.90
CA VAL A 164 -6.07 -2.54 -7.45
C VAL A 164 -7.50 -2.27 -6.98
N GLU A 165 -8.48 -2.81 -7.70
CA GLU A 165 -9.89 -2.63 -7.35
C GLU A 165 -10.23 -3.47 -6.13
N ARG A 166 -10.85 -2.86 -5.12
CA ARG A 166 -11.37 -3.52 -3.91
C ARG A 166 -10.44 -4.59 -3.31
N PRO A 167 -9.20 -4.23 -2.89
CA PRO A 167 -8.28 -5.18 -2.29
C PRO A 167 -8.81 -5.78 -0.96
N ASP A 168 -9.80 -5.14 -0.33
CA ASP A 168 -10.50 -5.68 0.85
C ASP A 168 -11.24 -7.00 0.56
N LEU A 169 -11.64 -7.22 -0.70
CA LEU A 169 -12.30 -8.45 -1.14
C LEU A 169 -11.31 -9.58 -1.50
N LEU A 170 -10.01 -9.28 -1.54
CA LEU A 170 -8.98 -10.25 -1.87
C LEU A 170 -8.60 -11.08 -0.62
N THR A 171 -8.35 -12.36 -0.83
CA THR A 171 -7.84 -13.25 0.22
C THR A 171 -6.43 -12.82 0.61
N GLY A 172 -6.21 -12.59 1.90
CA GLY A 172 -4.90 -12.34 2.48
C GLY A 172 -4.16 -13.62 2.84
N TYR A 173 -2.84 -13.62 2.61
CA TYR A 173 -1.96 -14.75 2.91
C TYR A 173 -0.77 -14.29 3.76
N THR A 174 -0.37 -15.10 4.74
CA THR A 174 0.81 -14.84 5.58
C THR A 174 2.14 -15.08 4.86
N SER A 175 2.14 -15.91 3.81
CA SER A 175 3.34 -16.19 3.02
C SER A 175 3.35 -15.41 1.72
N SER A 176 4.38 -14.58 1.52
CA SER A 176 4.63 -13.87 0.26
C SER A 176 4.88 -14.81 -0.93
N SER A 177 5.26 -16.06 -0.66
CA SER A 177 5.48 -17.08 -1.69
C SER A 177 4.21 -17.83 -2.13
N ASN A 178 3.05 -17.52 -1.55
CA ASN A 178 1.81 -18.23 -1.86
C ASN A 178 1.39 -17.98 -3.31
N SER A 179 1.30 -19.04 -4.11
CA SER A 179 0.93 -18.96 -5.53
C SER A 179 -0.54 -18.61 -5.79
N SER A 180 -1.35 -18.46 -4.75
CA SER A 180 -2.78 -18.10 -4.82
C SER A 180 -3.03 -16.62 -4.56
N ILE A 181 -1.97 -15.83 -4.36
CA ILE A 181 -2.06 -14.37 -4.30
C ILE A 181 -2.60 -13.86 -5.65
N SER A 182 -3.52 -12.88 -5.60
CA SER A 182 -4.18 -12.32 -6.78
C SER A 182 -3.15 -11.64 -7.70
N ASN A 183 -3.07 -12.03 -8.98
CA ASN A 183 -2.17 -11.36 -9.91
C ASN A 183 -2.80 -10.08 -10.49
N GLN A 184 -2.19 -8.93 -10.20
CA GLN A 184 -2.61 -7.59 -10.64
C GLN A 184 -1.47 -6.87 -11.39
N GLN A 185 -0.54 -7.62 -12.00
CA GLN A 185 0.71 -7.07 -12.57
C GLN A 185 0.56 -6.45 -13.96
N SER A 186 -0.63 -6.52 -14.57
CA SER A 186 -0.95 -5.90 -15.87
C SER A 186 -2.02 -4.80 -15.73
N PRO A 187 -1.79 -3.75 -14.92
CA PRO A 187 -2.78 -2.71 -14.71
C PRO A 187 -2.92 -1.79 -15.92
N THR A 188 -4.09 -1.15 -16.03
CA THR A 188 -4.29 -0.04 -16.97
C THR A 188 -3.74 1.24 -16.38
N ASN A 189 -2.92 1.98 -17.15
CA ASN A 189 -2.45 3.29 -16.74
C ASN A 189 -3.58 4.32 -16.80
N LEU A 190 -3.86 4.98 -15.67
CA LEU A 190 -4.90 5.99 -15.55
C LEU A 190 -4.40 7.40 -15.95
N ILE A 191 -3.10 7.60 -16.12
CA ILE A 191 -2.52 8.87 -16.55
C ILE A 191 -2.66 9.02 -18.08
N SER A 192 -3.28 10.10 -18.53
CA SER A 192 -3.50 10.39 -19.96
C SER A 192 -2.45 11.33 -20.59
N ALA A 193 -1.58 11.96 -19.79
CA ALA A 193 -0.56 12.89 -20.26
C ALA A 193 0.62 12.99 -19.28
N SER A 194 1.76 13.50 -19.72
CA SER A 194 2.92 13.74 -18.85
C SER A 194 2.61 14.74 -17.75
N ILE A 195 3.05 14.45 -16.52
CA ILE A 195 2.94 15.37 -15.37
C ILE A 195 4.17 16.29 -15.21
N GLY A 196 5.25 16.04 -15.97
CA GLY A 196 6.46 16.88 -16.02
C GLY A 196 7.27 16.94 -14.72
N GLY A 197 7.27 15.89 -13.91
CA GLY A 197 8.07 15.80 -12.68
C GLY A 197 7.72 14.55 -11.85
N ASN A 198 8.34 14.41 -10.68
CA ASN A 198 7.99 13.37 -9.70
C ASN A 198 6.97 13.91 -8.70
N VAL A 199 5.85 13.22 -8.51
CA VAL A 199 4.95 13.42 -7.38
C VAL A 199 5.28 12.36 -6.33
N PRO A 200 5.82 12.76 -5.16
CA PRO A 200 6.32 11.78 -4.20
C PRO A 200 5.27 11.16 -3.29
N ASP A 201 4.07 11.71 -3.20
CA ASP A 201 2.92 11.09 -2.53
C ASP A 201 1.58 11.63 -3.06
N TRP A 202 0.48 10.90 -2.86
CA TRP A 202 -0.86 11.20 -3.37
C TRP A 202 -1.93 11.20 -2.28
N ALA A 203 -2.89 12.12 -2.38
CA ALA A 203 -4.16 12.02 -1.67
C ALA A 203 -5.31 11.93 -2.68
N ALA A 204 -6.21 10.96 -2.51
CA ALA A 204 -7.40 10.86 -3.33
C ALA A 204 -8.54 11.72 -2.78
N ILE A 205 -9.28 12.36 -3.68
CA ILE A 205 -10.50 13.11 -3.37
C ILE A 205 -11.59 12.78 -4.38
N ARG A 206 -12.84 12.98 -3.96
CA ARG A 206 -13.99 13.02 -4.85
C ARG A 206 -14.65 14.38 -4.71
N ALA A 207 -14.68 15.18 -5.77
CA ALA A 207 -15.11 16.58 -5.67
C ALA A 207 -15.68 17.09 -6.99
N ASP A 208 -16.44 18.19 -6.96
CA ASP A 208 -16.75 18.97 -8.15
C ASP A 208 -15.74 20.12 -8.31
N LEU A 209 -14.82 19.97 -9.27
CA LEU A 209 -13.81 20.99 -9.61
C LEU A 209 -14.21 21.80 -10.86
N GLY A 210 -15.52 21.97 -11.09
CA GLY A 210 -16.09 22.79 -12.17
C GLY A 210 -16.63 21.99 -13.37
N SER A 211 -16.75 20.66 -13.25
CA SER A 211 -17.26 19.79 -14.34
C SER A 211 -18.20 18.69 -13.85
N GLY A 212 -18.77 18.86 -12.65
CA GLY A 212 -19.47 17.81 -11.93
C GLY A 212 -18.53 16.98 -11.06
N VAL A 213 -19.12 16.24 -10.13
CA VAL A 213 -18.38 15.39 -9.18
C VAL A 213 -17.61 14.29 -9.91
N ALA A 214 -16.31 14.20 -9.65
CA ALA A 214 -15.44 13.15 -10.18
C ALA A 214 -14.36 12.75 -9.17
N ASN A 215 -13.61 11.69 -9.48
CA ASN A 215 -12.50 11.24 -8.65
C ASN A 215 -11.20 11.86 -9.14
N TYR A 216 -10.37 12.25 -8.18
CA TYR A 216 -9.07 12.85 -8.42
C TYR A 216 -8.03 12.28 -7.46
N VAL A 217 -6.78 12.23 -7.90
CA VAL A 217 -5.64 12.24 -6.98
C VAL A 217 -4.93 13.58 -7.10
N VAL A 218 -4.51 14.10 -5.95
CA VAL A 218 -3.82 15.38 -5.81
C VAL A 218 -2.47 15.15 -5.17
N GLY A 219 -1.43 15.75 -5.72
CA GLY A 219 -0.08 15.67 -5.19
C GLY A 219 0.76 16.86 -5.61
N ILE A 220 1.85 17.10 -4.90
CA ILE A 220 2.77 18.21 -5.17
C ILE A 220 4.01 17.64 -5.84
N ARG A 221 4.25 18.03 -7.09
CA ARG A 221 5.45 17.56 -7.78
C ARG A 221 6.69 18.26 -7.24
N ASN A 222 7.73 17.47 -6.97
CA ASN A 222 9.06 17.97 -6.67
C ASN A 222 9.69 18.50 -7.96
N SER A 223 9.51 19.79 -8.20
CA SER A 223 10.12 20.54 -9.30
C SER A 223 10.44 21.96 -8.86
N SER A 224 11.22 22.68 -9.66
CA SER A 224 11.44 24.12 -9.49
C SER A 224 10.90 24.87 -10.72
N PRO A 225 9.81 25.65 -10.59
CA PRO A 225 8.94 25.80 -9.41
C PRO A 225 8.12 24.53 -9.12
N ALA A 226 7.74 24.31 -7.86
CA ALA A 226 6.81 23.24 -7.49
C ALA A 226 5.41 23.55 -8.04
N LYS A 227 4.66 22.50 -8.37
CA LYS A 227 3.28 22.61 -8.89
C LYS A 227 2.40 21.55 -8.23
N VAL A 228 1.12 21.86 -8.09
CA VAL A 228 0.12 20.85 -7.71
C VAL A 228 -0.31 20.13 -8.98
N VAL A 229 -0.33 18.81 -8.92
CA VAL A 229 -0.79 17.93 -9.98
C VAL A 229 -2.12 17.36 -9.54
N VAL A 230 -3.14 17.50 -10.40
CA VAL A 230 -4.48 16.94 -10.20
C VAL A 230 -4.76 15.99 -11.36
N ILE A 231 -4.98 14.71 -11.05
CA ILE A 231 -5.30 13.69 -12.05
C ILE A 231 -6.75 13.29 -11.85
N LYS A 232 -7.62 13.62 -12.80
CA LYS A 232 -8.97 13.07 -12.90
C LYS A 232 -8.88 11.64 -13.42
N TYR A 233 -9.64 10.71 -12.86
CA TYR A 233 -9.76 9.35 -13.36
C TYR A 233 -11.21 8.84 -13.28
N ALA A 234 -11.52 7.81 -14.07
CA ALA A 234 -12.83 7.20 -14.13
C ALA A 234 -13.03 6.14 -13.03
N ASP A 235 -14.29 5.86 -12.69
CA ASP A 235 -14.68 4.80 -11.73
C ASP A 235 -14.24 3.40 -12.17
N THR A 236 -13.88 3.19 -13.43
CA THR A 236 -13.39 1.91 -13.98
C THR A 236 -11.94 2.04 -14.45
N ALA A 237 -11.17 0.95 -14.48
CA ALA A 237 -9.76 0.95 -14.90
C ALA A 237 -9.58 1.26 -16.40
N THR A 238 -9.69 2.54 -16.76
CA THR A 238 -9.54 3.06 -18.12
C THR A 238 -8.82 4.39 -18.12
N THR A 239 -8.02 4.64 -19.16
CA THR A 239 -7.43 5.97 -19.43
C THR A 239 -8.47 6.93 -20.02
N SER A 240 -9.57 6.41 -20.59
CA SER A 240 -10.61 7.24 -21.19
C SER A 240 -11.37 8.03 -20.13
N GLY A 241 -11.45 9.35 -20.29
CA GLY A 241 -12.05 10.24 -19.30
C GLY A 241 -11.07 10.71 -18.21
N SER A 242 -9.83 10.22 -18.22
CA SER A 242 -8.77 10.75 -17.35
C SER A 242 -8.15 12.02 -17.92
N SER A 243 -7.77 12.94 -17.06
CA SER A 243 -7.09 14.19 -17.44
C SER A 243 -6.07 14.62 -16.41
N VAL A 244 -4.95 15.18 -16.86
CA VAL A 244 -3.91 15.75 -16.01
C VAL A 244 -4.02 17.27 -16.02
N SER A 245 -4.07 17.88 -14.84
CA SER A 245 -4.00 19.33 -14.65
C SER A 245 -2.77 19.67 -13.80
N ILE A 246 -1.98 20.63 -14.25
CA ILE A 246 -0.78 21.11 -13.53
C ILE A 246 -1.04 22.55 -13.12
N LEU A 247 -1.27 22.76 -11.84
CA LEU A 247 -1.75 24.02 -11.29
C LEU A 247 -0.62 24.83 -10.68
N THR A 248 -0.69 26.14 -10.84
CA THR A 248 0.23 27.10 -10.25
C THR A 248 -0.27 27.51 -8.88
N PRO A 249 0.48 27.22 -7.81
CA PRO A 249 0.16 27.70 -6.48
C PRO A 249 0.24 29.23 -6.41
N ASP A 250 -0.64 29.84 -5.63
CA ASP A 250 -0.67 31.29 -5.33
C ASP A 250 0.45 31.72 -4.37
N SER A 251 1.02 30.77 -3.62
CA SER A 251 2.21 30.93 -2.79
C SER A 251 3.37 30.02 -3.24
N THR A 252 4.60 30.36 -2.88
CA THR A 252 5.77 29.55 -3.26
C THR A 252 5.88 28.33 -2.38
N LEU A 253 5.54 27.16 -2.93
CA LEU A 253 5.79 25.86 -2.30
C LEU A 253 7.29 25.53 -2.26
N PRO A 254 7.76 24.81 -1.23
CA PRO A 254 9.11 24.27 -1.20
C PRO A 254 9.32 23.23 -2.29
N THR A 255 10.59 23.00 -2.63
CA THR A 255 10.98 22.07 -3.71
C THR A 255 11.44 20.71 -3.21
N ARG A 256 11.62 20.48 -1.90
CA ARG A 256 11.96 19.13 -1.41
C ARG A 256 10.71 18.24 -1.52
N PRO A 257 10.87 16.91 -1.57
CA PRO A 257 9.75 16.00 -1.72
C PRO A 257 8.71 16.15 -0.59
N PHE A 258 7.43 16.20 -0.96
CA PHE A 258 6.30 15.98 -0.05
C PHE A 258 6.09 14.48 0.07
N ARG A 259 6.52 13.91 1.19
CA ARG A 259 6.56 12.45 1.42
C ARG A 259 5.29 11.92 2.08
N ASN A 260 4.42 12.79 2.57
CA ASN A 260 3.16 12.33 3.12
C ASN A 260 2.06 13.20 2.59
N ALA A 261 1.03 12.58 2.04
CA ALA A 261 -0.19 13.21 1.58
C ALA A 261 -1.38 12.65 2.36
N TYR A 262 -2.34 13.50 2.67
CA TYR A 262 -3.52 13.12 3.44
C TYR A 262 -4.75 13.81 2.87
N TYR A 263 -5.88 13.10 2.93
CA TYR A 263 -7.19 13.74 2.86
C TYR A 263 -7.89 13.52 4.20
N PHE A 264 -7.76 14.49 5.11
CA PHE A 264 -8.16 14.35 6.51
C PHE A 264 -9.10 15.48 6.91
N GLU A 265 -10.24 15.16 7.51
CA GLU A 265 -11.27 16.14 7.91
C GLU A 265 -11.66 17.14 6.80
N GLY A 266 -11.73 16.67 5.55
CA GLY A 266 -12.07 17.52 4.40
C GLY A 266 -10.92 18.33 3.83
N ARG A 267 -9.69 18.13 4.32
CA ARG A 267 -8.50 18.94 3.99
C ARG A 267 -7.45 18.12 3.28
N LEU A 268 -6.81 18.71 2.28
CA LEU A 268 -5.66 18.13 1.60
C LEU A 268 -4.36 18.60 2.25
N LEU A 269 -3.70 17.71 2.99
CA LEU A 269 -2.49 18.03 3.75
C LEU A 269 -1.27 17.35 3.12
N PHE A 270 -0.16 18.06 3.06
CA PHE A 270 1.10 17.57 2.50
C PHE A 270 2.27 17.91 3.40
N LEU A 271 3.00 16.89 3.87
CA LEU A 271 4.19 17.06 4.69
C LEU A 271 5.46 16.94 3.83
N GLU A 272 6.20 18.05 3.74
CA GLU A 272 7.53 18.07 3.13
C GLU A 272 8.52 17.24 3.97
N LYS A 273 9.51 16.61 3.34
CA LYS A 273 10.64 15.94 4.01
C LYS A 273 11.34 16.79 5.07
N LYS A 274 11.29 18.13 4.96
CA LYS A 274 11.83 19.07 5.97
C LYS A 274 10.96 19.18 7.23
N GLY A 275 9.75 18.63 7.22
CA GLY A 275 8.77 18.77 8.29
C GLY A 275 7.79 19.94 8.10
N ASN A 276 7.84 20.66 6.98
CA ASN A 276 6.89 21.74 6.71
C ASN A 276 5.55 21.13 6.28
N LEU A 277 4.47 21.49 6.98
CA LEU A 277 3.12 21.04 6.65
C LEU A 277 2.42 22.11 5.82
N TRP A 278 1.89 21.69 4.68
CA TRP A 278 1.16 22.56 3.75
C TRP A 278 -0.23 22.00 3.51
N GLU A 279 -1.14 22.89 3.20
CA GLU A 279 -2.49 22.59 2.76
C GLU A 279 -2.66 23.02 1.31
N VAL A 280 -3.25 22.14 0.49
CA VAL A 280 -3.91 22.55 -0.74
C VAL A 280 -5.36 22.81 -0.37
N GLU A 281 -5.82 24.04 -0.52
CA GLU A 281 -7.14 24.43 -0.01
C GLU A 281 -8.27 23.75 -0.78
N THR A 282 -9.33 23.40 -0.06
CA THR A 282 -10.51 22.68 -0.56
C THR A 282 -11.83 23.27 -0.06
N ASP A 283 -11.80 24.48 0.51
CA ASP A 283 -12.97 25.11 1.14
C ASP A 283 -13.95 25.70 0.11
N SER A 284 -13.46 26.01 -1.09
CA SER A 284 -14.21 26.57 -2.20
C SER A 284 -13.78 25.96 -3.53
N ALA A 285 -14.71 25.88 -4.49
CA ALA A 285 -14.43 25.44 -5.86
C ALA A 285 -13.38 26.32 -6.58
N SER A 286 -13.12 27.54 -6.08
CA SER A 286 -12.06 28.42 -6.59
C SER A 286 -10.65 28.02 -6.17
N ASP A 287 -10.53 27.22 -5.11
CA ASP A 287 -9.24 26.95 -4.46
C ASP A 287 -8.42 25.97 -5.29
N ILE A 288 -9.08 25.04 -5.98
CA ILE A 288 -8.48 24.19 -7.02
C ILE A 288 -9.15 24.52 -8.36
N ASN A 289 -8.65 25.55 -9.04
CA ASN A 289 -9.24 26.01 -10.29
C ASN A 289 -8.52 25.42 -11.51
N ILE A 290 -9.07 24.31 -12.01
CA ILE A 290 -8.58 23.64 -13.22
C ILE A 290 -8.64 24.55 -14.45
N SER A 291 -9.67 25.40 -14.55
CA SER A 291 -9.89 26.25 -15.74
C SER A 291 -8.90 27.40 -15.87
N SER A 292 -8.51 28.03 -14.75
CA SER A 292 -7.48 29.07 -14.73
C SER A 292 -6.07 28.52 -14.54
N GLY A 293 -5.93 27.24 -14.18
CA GLY A 293 -4.64 26.62 -13.91
C GLY A 293 -3.99 27.11 -12.61
N THR A 294 -4.79 27.49 -11.62
CA THR A 294 -4.33 28.05 -10.34
C THR A 294 -4.82 27.20 -9.17
N VAL A 295 -4.09 27.27 -8.06
CA VAL A 295 -4.47 26.60 -6.82
C VAL A 295 -4.06 27.46 -5.61
N ASN A 296 -4.88 27.49 -4.57
CA ASN A 296 -4.54 28.15 -3.31
C ASN A 296 -3.82 27.16 -2.39
N VAL A 297 -2.75 27.62 -1.76
CA VAL A 297 -2.00 26.82 -0.80
C VAL A 297 -1.64 27.62 0.45
N THR A 298 -1.77 26.99 1.60
CA THR A 298 -1.47 27.60 2.90
C THR A 298 -0.41 26.80 3.65
N SER A 299 0.58 27.50 4.22
CA SER A 299 1.53 26.88 5.16
C SER A 299 0.89 26.77 6.54
N LEU A 300 0.91 25.56 7.11
CA LEU A 300 0.36 25.26 8.43
C LEU A 300 1.43 25.26 9.54
N GLY A 301 2.70 25.38 9.14
CA GLY A 301 3.83 25.50 10.07
C GLY A 301 4.98 24.55 9.75
N ASP A 302 6.04 24.69 10.54
CA ASP A 302 7.29 23.95 10.39
C ASP A 302 7.44 22.95 11.53
N GLY A 303 7.79 21.71 11.19
CA GLY A 303 8.06 20.62 12.12
C GLY A 303 9.49 20.09 12.01
N SER A 304 9.70 18.88 12.54
CA SER A 304 10.98 18.17 12.43
C SER A 304 11.11 17.43 11.11
N ASN A 305 12.33 17.35 10.58
CA ASN A 305 12.64 16.57 9.39
C ASN A 305 12.18 15.11 9.56
N ILE A 306 11.77 14.51 8.44
CA ILE A 306 11.62 13.07 8.29
C ILE A 306 12.62 12.57 7.25
N GLN A 307 12.91 11.28 7.25
CA GLN A 307 13.74 10.68 6.21
C GLN A 307 12.89 10.44 4.97
N ASP A 308 12.13 9.37 4.93
CA ASP A 308 11.17 9.07 3.89
C ASP A 308 9.96 8.45 4.58
N GLY A 309 8.81 8.47 3.91
CA GLY A 309 7.59 7.92 4.45
C GLY A 309 6.46 8.09 3.46
N ASP A 310 5.28 7.69 3.91
CA ASP A 310 4.00 7.78 3.20
C ASP A 310 2.90 8.16 4.20
N GLY A 311 1.98 9.02 3.75
CA GLY A 311 0.83 9.44 4.53
C GLY A 311 -0.32 8.46 4.42
N MET A 312 -0.99 8.18 5.53
CA MET A 312 -2.26 7.48 5.57
C MET A 312 -3.19 8.13 6.59
N ASN A 313 -4.49 7.97 6.42
CA ASN A 313 -5.44 8.45 7.41
C ASN A 313 -6.72 7.64 7.34
N CYS A 314 -7.41 7.56 8.47
CA CYS A 314 -8.75 7.00 8.49
C CYS A 314 -9.66 7.90 7.67
N PHE A 315 -10.49 7.26 6.87
CA PHE A 315 -11.16 7.95 5.79
C PHE A 315 -12.40 8.67 6.31
N ASP A 316 -12.34 10.00 6.39
CA ASP A 316 -13.43 10.84 6.83
C ASP A 316 -14.35 11.21 5.64
N SER A 317 -14.83 10.23 4.86
CA SER A 317 -15.64 10.41 3.64
C SER A 317 -15.08 11.42 2.61
N PRO A 318 -14.52 11.00 1.47
CA PRO A 318 -14.02 11.93 0.45
C PRO A 318 -15.19 12.57 -0.26
N GLY A 319 -15.40 13.86 0.01
CA GLY A 319 -16.07 14.73 -0.92
C GLY A 319 -17.28 15.47 -0.39
N PHE A 320 -17.18 16.79 -0.50
CA PHE A 320 -18.30 17.72 -0.46
C PHE A 320 -19.19 17.51 -1.69
N THR A 321 -20.49 17.53 -1.45
CA THR A 321 -21.54 17.82 -2.44
C THR A 321 -21.78 19.32 -2.51
#